data_AF-A0A3R5Z843-F1
#
_entry.id   AF-A0A3R5Z843-F1
#
_cell.length_a   1.000
_cell.length_b   1.000
_cell.length_c   1.000
_cell.angle_alpha   90.00
_cell.angle_beta   90.00
_cell.angle_gamma   90.00
#
_symmetry.space_group_name_H-M   'P 1'
#
loop_
_entity.id
_entity.type
_entity.pdbx_description
1 polymer ?
#
loop_
_entity_poly.entity_id
_entity_poly.type
_entity_poly.pdbx_seq_one_letter_code
_entity_poly.pdbx_strand_id
1 'polypeptide(L)'
;MKTLKKIKLDMWINAIMTVLLGVLFIIKPYDSFKVIAVIAGIMILCSGIFDLFYDLKFRLNTYFLQGLLFEGILKCILGIFIITHAGITIVLFSYVFSIFIIINGVICMETAVCMKDIFHVRCTSYVILSCIIILAGISMMFFSPDTVSALH
;
A
#
# COMPACT_ATOMS: atom_id res chain seq x y z
N MET A 1 -16.92 18.30 -27.58
CA MET A 1 -15.57 18.82 -27.24
C MET A 1 -15.35 19.16 -25.76
N LYS A 2 -16.34 19.65 -25.00
CA LYS A 2 -16.16 20.02 -23.57
C LYS A 2 -15.88 18.83 -22.63
N THR A 3 -16.53 17.69 -22.85
CA THR A 3 -16.36 16.46 -22.05
C THR A 3 -14.98 15.82 -22.22
N LEU A 4 -14.45 15.77 -23.44
CA LEU A 4 -13.10 15.26 -23.72
C LEU A 4 -12.00 16.12 -23.08
N LYS A 5 -12.16 17.45 -23.05
CA LYS A 5 -11.23 18.34 -22.34
C LYS A 5 -11.27 18.12 -20.83
N LYS A 6 -12.46 17.87 -20.25
CA LYS A 6 -12.62 17.58 -18.82
C LYS A 6 -11.94 16.27 -18.43
N ILE A 7 -12.18 15.19 -19.18
CA ILE A 7 -11.52 13.90 -18.96
C ILE A 7 -10.00 14.02 -19.10
N LYS A 8 -9.49 14.74 -20.11
CA LYS A 8 -8.04 15.00 -20.22
C LYS A 8 -7.50 15.75 -19.01
N LEU A 9 -8.20 16.77 -18.54
CA LEU A 9 -7.79 17.55 -17.38
C LEU A 9 -7.78 16.70 -16.10
N ASP A 10 -8.80 15.86 -15.88
CA ASP A 10 -8.88 14.94 -14.75
C ASP A 10 -7.72 13.92 -14.78
N MET A 11 -7.37 13.40 -15.96
CA MET A 11 -6.21 12.52 -16.13
C MET A 11 -4.89 13.24 -15.81
N TRP A 12 -4.71 14.48 -16.27
CA TRP A 12 -3.52 15.27 -15.98
C TRP A 12 -3.40 15.62 -14.49
N ILE A 13 -4.51 15.99 -13.86
CA ILE A 13 -4.56 16.24 -12.40
C ILE A 13 -4.15 14.97 -11.66
N ASN A 14 -4.70 13.81 -12.02
CA ASN A 14 -4.36 12.55 -11.35
C ASN A 14 -2.89 12.16 -11.54
N ALA A 15 -2.32 12.38 -12.74
CA ALA A 15 -0.91 12.14 -13.01
C ALA A 15 -0.01 13.05 -12.14
N ILE A 16 -0.32 14.35 -12.09
CA ILE A 16 0.42 15.32 -11.27
C ILE A 16 0.32 14.98 -9.78
N MET A 17 -0.89 14.61 -9.31
CA MET A 17 -1.10 14.19 -7.92
C MET A 17 -0.31 12.95 -7.57
N THR A 18 -0.28 11.94 -8.45
CA THR A 18 0.49 10.71 -8.24
C THR A 18 2.00 11.00 -8.16
N VAL A 19 2.52 11.88 -9.02
CA VAL A 19 3.93 12.29 -8.99
C VAL A 19 4.25 13.04 -7.69
N LEU A 20 3.40 13.98 -7.27
CA LEU A 20 3.53 14.69 -6.00
C LEU A 20 3.54 13.72 -4.81
N LEU A 21 2.66 12.71 -4.83
CA LEU A 21 2.59 11.69 -3.79
C LEU A 21 3.88 10.87 -3.74
N GLY A 22 4.42 10.49 -4.90
CA GLY A 22 5.70 9.78 -5.01
C GLY A 22 6.88 10.61 -4.49
N VAL A 23 6.94 11.91 -4.83
CA VAL A 23 7.98 12.81 -4.33
C VAL A 23 7.85 13.01 -2.82
N LEU A 24 6.64 13.17 -2.29
CA LEU A 24 6.38 13.28 -0.85
C LEU A 24 6.90 12.03 -0.11
N PHE A 25 6.68 10.85 -0.68
CA PHE A 25 7.17 9.57 -0.18
C PHE A 25 8.70 9.52 -0.09
N ILE A 26 9.41 10.11 -1.05
CA ILE A 26 10.88 10.15 -1.07
C ILE A 26 11.41 11.13 -0.03
N ILE A 27 10.78 12.29 0.15
CA ILE A 27 11.26 13.33 1.07
C ILE A 27 10.98 12.95 2.53
N LYS A 28 9.79 12.42 2.83
CA LYS A 28 9.35 12.09 4.20
C LYS A 28 8.62 10.74 4.24
N PRO A 29 9.34 9.62 4.07
CA PRO A 29 8.72 8.29 4.04
C PRO A 29 7.94 7.98 5.33
N TYR A 30 8.47 8.39 6.49
CA TYR A 30 7.81 8.16 7.78
C TYR A 30 6.43 8.82 7.87
N ASP A 31 6.32 10.11 7.53
CA ASP A 31 5.05 10.84 7.58
C ASP A 31 4.06 10.26 6.55
N SER A 32 4.54 9.87 5.37
CA SER A 32 3.69 9.23 4.36
C SER A 32 3.11 7.89 4.83
N PHE A 33 3.94 7.01 5.41
CA PHE A 33 3.45 5.74 5.98
C PHE A 33 2.54 5.96 7.18
N LYS A 34 2.78 6.98 8.00
CA LYS A 34 1.88 7.34 9.11
C LYS A 34 0.48 7.69 8.61
N VAL A 35 0.39 8.53 7.58
CA VAL A 35 -0.90 8.90 6.97
C VAL A 35 -1.60 7.66 6.42
N ILE A 36 -0.89 6.79 5.71
CA ILE A 36 -1.45 5.54 5.17
C ILE A 36 -1.93 4.61 6.29
N ALA A 37 -1.14 4.43 7.34
CA ALA A 37 -1.49 3.59 8.49
C ALA A 37 -2.77 4.08 9.18
N VAL A 38 -2.88 5.41 9.39
CA VAL A 38 -4.09 6.00 9.99
C VAL A 38 -5.31 5.80 9.09
N ILE A 39 -5.19 6.07 7.78
CA ILE A 39 -6.29 5.87 6.83
C ILE A 39 -6.71 4.40 6.79
N ALA A 40 -5.76 3.48 6.71
CA ALA A 40 -6.03 2.05 6.72
C ALA A 40 -6.70 1.59 8.02
N GLY A 41 -6.22 2.08 9.17
CA GLY A 41 -6.83 1.81 10.48
C GLY A 41 -8.27 2.26 10.57
N ILE A 42 -8.57 3.49 10.09
CA ILE A 42 -9.95 4.02 10.04
C ILE A 42 -10.82 3.18 9.10
N MET A 43 -10.32 2.83 7.91
CA MET A 43 -11.07 2.00 6.95
C MET A 43 -11.40 0.62 7.52
N ILE A 44 -10.43 -0.03 8.17
CA ILE A 44 -10.62 -1.34 8.84
C ILE A 44 -11.61 -1.23 10.00
N LEU A 45 -11.55 -0.13 10.75
CA LEU A 45 -12.52 0.13 11.83
C LEU A 45 -13.93 0.30 11.30
N CYS A 46 -14.10 1.13 10.27
CA CYS A 46 -15.40 1.34 9.64
C CYS A 46 -15.95 0.03 9.08
N SER A 47 -15.14 -0.79 8.39
CA SER A 47 -15.60 -2.08 7.88
C SER A 47 -16.00 -3.03 9.00
N GLY A 48 -15.23 -3.14 10.09
CA GLY A 48 -15.62 -3.94 11.26
C GLY A 48 -16.93 -3.46 11.90
N ILE A 49 -17.14 -2.14 11.98
CA ILE A 49 -18.40 -1.57 12.49
C ILE A 49 -19.58 -1.93 11.56
N PHE A 50 -19.40 -1.82 10.23
CA PHE A 50 -20.43 -2.23 9.29
C PHE A 50 -20.77 -3.70 9.42
N ASP A 51 -19.77 -4.59 9.47
CA ASP A 51 -19.97 -6.03 9.63
C ASP A 51 -20.78 -6.33 10.90
N LEU A 52 -20.45 -5.68 12.03
CA LEU A 52 -21.21 -5.78 13.28
C LEU A 52 -22.68 -5.34 13.12
N PHE A 53 -22.94 -4.21 12.46
CA PHE A 53 -24.31 -3.71 12.24
C PHE A 53 -25.12 -4.64 11.33
N TYR A 54 -24.52 -5.16 10.27
CA TYR A 54 -25.17 -6.11 9.36
C TYR A 54 -25.53 -7.41 10.10
N ASP A 55 -24.61 -7.95 10.89
CA ASP A 55 -24.84 -9.16 11.68
C ASP A 55 -25.94 -8.96 12.74
N LEU A 56 -25.93 -7.83 13.45
CA LEU A 56 -26.95 -7.49 14.45
C LEU A 56 -28.35 -7.40 13.82
N LYS A 57 -28.45 -6.89 12.59
CA LYS A 57 -29.71 -6.75 11.87
C LYS A 57 -30.21 -8.08 11.29
N PHE A 58 -29.32 -8.97 10.89
CA PHE A 58 -29.65 -10.28 10.31
C PHE A 58 -29.83 -11.39 11.37
N ARG A 59 -29.42 -11.14 12.62
CA ARG A 59 -29.50 -12.01 13.80
C ARG A 59 -30.91 -12.54 14.15
N LEU A 60 -31.97 -12.01 13.53
CA LEU A 60 -33.34 -12.47 13.75
C LEU A 60 -33.73 -13.75 13.00
N ASN A 61 -32.96 -14.21 12.01
CA ASN A 61 -33.48 -15.22 11.08
C ASN A 61 -32.70 -16.55 10.95
N THR A 62 -31.49 -16.71 11.49
CA THR A 62 -30.79 -18.01 11.32
C THR A 62 -29.56 -18.21 12.23
N TYR A 63 -29.44 -19.42 12.78
CA TYR A 63 -28.35 -19.90 13.66
C TYR A 63 -26.99 -20.11 12.96
N PHE A 64 -26.82 -19.65 11.72
CA PHE A 64 -25.65 -19.95 10.88
C PHE A 64 -24.50 -18.92 10.98
N LEU A 65 -24.58 -17.96 11.89
CA LEU A 65 -23.75 -16.74 11.85
C LEU A 65 -22.90 -16.51 13.12
N GLN A 66 -22.21 -17.53 13.63
CA GLN A 66 -21.23 -17.32 14.70
C GLN A 66 -19.87 -16.81 14.19
N GLY A 67 -19.53 -17.04 12.92
CA GLY A 67 -18.25 -16.62 12.34
C GLY A 67 -18.13 -15.12 12.04
N LEU A 68 -19.19 -14.49 11.52
CA LEU A 68 -19.12 -13.09 11.07
C LEU A 68 -19.01 -12.09 12.24
N LEU A 69 -19.71 -12.34 13.36
CA LEU A 69 -19.61 -11.48 14.55
C LEU A 69 -18.18 -11.46 15.10
N PHE A 70 -17.53 -12.63 15.12
CA PHE A 70 -16.14 -12.74 15.55
C PHE A 70 -15.19 -11.98 14.60
N GLU A 71 -15.44 -12.07 13.29
CA GLU A 71 -14.68 -11.32 12.28
C GLU A 71 -14.81 -9.80 12.45
N GLY A 72 -16.04 -9.29 12.65
CA GLY A 72 -16.29 -7.86 12.86
C GLY A 72 -15.61 -7.32 14.13
N ILE A 73 -15.72 -8.05 15.25
CA ILE A 73 -15.03 -7.69 16.51
C ILE A 73 -13.51 -7.66 16.29
N LEU A 74 -12.96 -8.68 15.63
CA LEU A 74 -11.52 -8.78 15.38
C LEU A 74 -11.02 -7.62 14.52
N LYS A 75 -11.78 -7.23 13.48
CA LYS A 75 -11.48 -6.05 12.65
C LYS A 75 -11.51 -4.76 13.45
N CYS A 76 -12.50 -4.56 14.33
CA CYS A 76 -12.54 -3.38 15.19
C CYS A 76 -11.34 -3.31 16.14
N ILE A 77 -10.97 -4.43 16.78
CA ILE A 77 -9.79 -4.52 17.65
C ILE A 77 -8.53 -4.19 16.85
N LEU A 78 -8.38 -4.79 15.66
CA LEU A 78 -7.24 -4.56 14.78
C LEU A 78 -7.15 -3.10 14.33
N GLY A 79 -8.26 -2.48 13.93
CA GLY A 79 -8.27 -1.09 13.50
C GLY A 79 -7.98 -0.11 14.64
N ILE A 80 -8.47 -0.36 15.87
CA ILE A 80 -8.09 0.41 17.06
C ILE A 80 -6.59 0.26 17.32
N PHE A 81 -6.07 -0.97 17.30
CA PHE A 81 -4.66 -1.26 17.52
C PHE A 81 -3.76 -0.53 16.52
N ILE A 82 -4.14 -0.50 15.25
CA ILE A 82 -3.41 0.23 14.19
C ILE A 82 -3.36 1.74 14.48
N ILE A 83 -4.46 2.33 14.95
CA ILE A 83 -4.53 3.76 15.23
C ILE A 83 -3.76 4.12 16.51
N THR A 84 -3.86 3.30 17.56
CA THR A 84 -3.20 3.58 18.85
C THR A 84 -1.70 3.30 18.81
N HIS A 85 -1.28 2.23 18.14
CA HIS A 85 0.12 1.82 18.01
C HIS A 85 0.68 2.13 16.62
N ALA A 86 0.46 3.36 16.15
CA ALA A 86 0.88 3.82 14.82
C ALA A 86 2.36 3.54 14.52
N GLY A 87 3.26 3.61 15.52
CA GLY A 87 4.69 3.31 15.34
C GLY A 87 4.95 1.89 14.80
N ILE A 88 4.41 0.87 15.48
CA ILE A 88 4.55 -0.54 15.07
C ILE A 88 3.91 -0.76 13.70
N THR A 89 2.77 -0.13 13.44
CA THR A 89 2.07 -0.28 12.16
C THR A 89 2.83 0.36 11.00
N ILE A 90 3.44 1.53 11.19
CA ILE A 90 4.27 2.19 10.17
C ILE A 90 5.41 1.28 9.73
N VAL A 91 6.06 0.62 10.68
CA VAL A 91 7.15 -0.33 10.44
C VAL A 91 6.66 -1.52 9.63
N LEU A 92 5.53 -2.11 10.05
CA LEU A 92 4.92 -3.23 9.32
C LEU A 92 4.56 -2.85 7.88
N PHE A 93 3.94 -1.68 7.67
CA PHE A 93 3.62 -1.17 6.34
C PHE A 93 4.86 -0.93 5.49
N SER A 94 5.93 -0.39 6.08
CA SER A 94 7.22 -0.19 5.41
C SER A 94 7.80 -1.52 4.90
N TYR A 95 7.76 -2.59 5.71
CA TYR A 95 8.20 -3.92 5.30
C TYR A 95 7.35 -4.49 4.16
N VAL A 96 6.02 -4.44 4.28
CA VAL A 96 5.10 -4.91 3.23
C VAL A 96 5.32 -4.15 1.92
N PHE A 97 5.49 -2.83 2.01
CA PHE A 97 5.76 -1.98 0.86
C PHE A 97 7.12 -2.27 0.21
N SER A 98 8.16 -2.53 1.01
CA SER A 98 9.48 -2.91 0.52
C SER A 98 9.45 -4.24 -0.24
N ILE A 99 8.77 -5.24 0.31
CA ILE A 99 8.55 -6.54 -0.37
C ILE A 99 7.80 -6.31 -1.68
N PHE A 100 6.77 -5.47 -1.68
CA PHE A 100 6.03 -5.12 -2.90
C PHE A 100 6.93 -4.48 -3.96
N ILE A 101 7.80 -3.53 -3.59
CA ILE A 101 8.77 -2.93 -4.52
C ILE A 101 9.70 -3.99 -5.11
N ILE A 102 10.23 -4.89 -4.28
CA ILE A 102 11.12 -5.96 -4.72
C ILE A 102 10.42 -6.87 -5.74
N ILE A 103 9.19 -7.31 -5.45
CA ILE A 103 8.40 -8.14 -6.35
C ILE A 103 8.18 -7.42 -7.69
N ASN A 104 7.78 -6.15 -7.67
CA ASN A 104 7.63 -5.36 -8.90
C ASN A 104 8.95 -5.22 -9.66
N GLY A 105 10.07 -5.05 -8.97
CA GLY A 105 11.40 -5.04 -9.58
C GLY A 105 11.74 -6.37 -10.27
N VAL A 106 11.40 -7.51 -9.66
CA VAL A 106 11.58 -8.84 -10.25
C VAL A 106 10.69 -9.03 -11.49
N ILE A 107 9.41 -8.66 -11.41
CA ILE A 107 8.48 -8.71 -12.56
C ILE A 107 9.00 -7.81 -13.70
N CYS A 108 9.51 -6.62 -13.37
CA CYS A 108 10.10 -5.72 -14.36
C CYS A 108 11.36 -6.31 -15.00
N MET A 109 12.16 -7.04 -14.23
CA MET A 109 13.31 -7.77 -14.77
C MET A 109 12.88 -8.91 -15.70
N GLU A 110 11.91 -9.73 -15.30
CA GLU A 110 11.37 -10.83 -16.11
C GLU A 110 10.80 -10.32 -17.44
N THR A 111 10.00 -9.26 -17.40
CA THR A 111 9.44 -8.62 -18.61
C THR A 111 10.52 -8.04 -19.51
N ALA A 112 11.59 -7.45 -18.96
CA ALA A 112 12.72 -6.95 -19.75
C ALA A 112 13.50 -8.08 -20.45
N VAL A 113 13.65 -9.23 -19.80
CA VAL A 113 14.28 -10.42 -20.40
C VAL A 113 13.41 -11.00 -21.51
N CYS A 114 12.11 -11.15 -21.26
CA CYS A 114 11.14 -11.63 -22.25
C CYS A 114 11.11 -10.76 -23.51
N MET A 115 11.08 -9.43 -23.34
CA MET A 115 11.13 -8.48 -24.47
C MET A 115 12.43 -8.60 -25.29
N LYS A 116 13.56 -8.81 -24.62
CA LYS A 116 14.85 -8.99 -25.28
C LYS A 116 14.89 -10.27 -26.12
N ASP A 117 14.30 -11.35 -25.62
CA ASP A 117 14.30 -12.67 -26.28
C ASP A 117 13.37 -12.69 -27.50
N ILE A 118 12.17 -12.08 -27.39
CA ILE A 118 11.16 -12.11 -28.47
C ILE A 118 11.46 -11.07 -29.56
N PHE A 119 11.85 -9.85 -29.18
CA PHE A 119 11.92 -8.72 -30.12
C PHE A 119 13.35 -8.31 -30.51
N HIS A 120 14.39 -8.97 -29.96
CA HIS A 120 15.81 -8.63 -30.18
C HIS A 120 16.16 -7.15 -29.90
N VAL A 121 15.34 -6.43 -29.12
CA VAL A 121 15.57 -5.03 -28.76
C VAL A 121 16.56 -4.93 -27.60
N ARG A 122 17.42 -3.91 -27.61
CA ARG A 122 18.30 -3.58 -26.49
C ARG A 122 17.50 -3.13 -25.27
N CYS A 123 17.15 -4.06 -24.38
CA CYS A 123 16.46 -3.78 -23.12
C CYS A 123 17.41 -3.51 -21.93
N THR A 124 18.68 -3.19 -22.19
CA THR A 124 19.70 -2.98 -21.14
C THR A 124 19.29 -1.90 -20.14
N SER A 125 18.62 -0.83 -20.58
CA SER A 125 18.13 0.23 -19.69
C SER A 125 17.10 -0.29 -18.68
N TYR A 126 16.17 -1.13 -19.13
CA TYR A 126 15.14 -1.72 -18.26
C TYR A 126 15.73 -2.68 -17.24
N VAL A 127 16.71 -3.50 -17.64
CA VAL A 127 17.41 -4.40 -16.70
C VAL A 127 18.14 -3.62 -15.60
N ILE A 128 18.85 -2.55 -15.98
CA ILE A 128 19.54 -1.68 -15.01
C ILE A 128 18.51 -1.02 -14.06
N LEU A 129 17.41 -0.51 -14.60
CA LEU A 129 16.35 0.09 -13.81
C LEU A 129 15.74 -0.90 -12.80
N SER A 130 15.46 -2.13 -13.23
CA SER A 130 14.95 -3.19 -12.35
C SER A 130 15.91 -3.54 -11.23
N CYS A 131 17.22 -3.64 -11.52
CA CYS A 131 18.23 -3.85 -10.48
C CYS A 131 18.26 -2.70 -9.46
N ILE A 132 18.15 -1.44 -9.92
CA ILE A 132 18.07 -0.27 -9.03
C ILE A 132 16.82 -0.35 -8.15
N ILE A 133 15.67 -0.73 -8.70
CA ILE A 133 14.41 -0.87 -7.95
C ILE A 133 14.53 -1.95 -6.88
N ILE A 134 15.11 -3.11 -7.21
CA ILE A 134 15.32 -4.21 -6.25
C ILE A 134 16.27 -3.77 -5.14
N LEU A 135 17.40 -3.14 -5.47
CA LEU A 135 18.36 -2.63 -4.49
C LEU A 135 17.74 -1.55 -3.60
N ALA A 136 16.93 -0.66 -4.18
CA ALA A 136 16.19 0.36 -3.44
C ALA A 136 15.22 -0.29 -2.44
N GLY A 137 14.45 -1.29 -2.87
CA GLY A 137 13.53 -2.04 -1.98
C GLY A 137 14.26 -2.76 -0.85
N ILE A 138 15.40 -3.41 -1.14
CA ILE A 138 16.25 -4.04 -0.11
C ILE A 138 16.76 -2.99 0.87
N SER A 139 17.29 -1.86 0.37
CA SER A 139 17.81 -0.79 1.22
C SER A 139 16.72 -0.21 2.14
N MET A 140 15.51 0.01 1.62
CA MET A 140 14.36 0.47 2.42
C MET A 140 14.00 -0.52 3.54
N MET A 141 14.16 -1.81 3.31
CA MET A 141 13.91 -2.85 4.32
C MET A 141 14.84 -2.69 5.54
N PHE A 142 16.09 -2.29 5.31
CA PHE A 142 17.08 -2.06 6.38
C PHE A 142 16.99 -0.66 6.99
N PHE A 143 16.53 0.34 6.24
CA PHE A 143 16.30 1.72 6.72
C PHE A 143 14.92 1.91 7.37
N SER A 144 14.29 0.84 7.85
CA SER A 144 12.97 0.92 8.48
C SER A 144 13.01 1.94 9.65
N PRO A 145 11.93 2.73 9.86
CA PRO A 145 11.95 3.93 10.71
C PRO A 145 12.43 3.75 12.15
N ASP A 146 12.43 2.51 12.67
CA ASP A 146 12.94 2.16 14.00
C ASP A 146 14.44 2.43 14.17
N THR A 147 15.21 2.33 13.09
CA THR A 147 16.65 2.66 13.12
C THR A 147 16.91 4.16 13.27
N VAL A 148 15.95 4.99 12.88
CA VAL A 148 16.07 6.46 12.84
C VAL A 148 15.50 7.11 14.10
N SER A 149 14.47 6.51 14.72
CA SER A 149 13.90 6.96 15.99
C SER A 149 14.74 6.58 17.22
N ALA A 150 15.56 5.52 17.13
CA ALA A 150 16.47 5.12 18.21
C ALA A 150 17.72 6.01 18.35
N LEU A 151 17.94 6.96 17.43
CA LEU A 151 19.10 7.86 17.42
C LEU A 151 18.79 9.26 17.97
N HIS A 152 17.60 9.49 18.55
CA HIS A 152 17.17 10.79 19.04
C HIS A 152 16.58 10.75 20.46
#